data_AF-A0A1H4I5C6-F1
#
_entry.id   AF-A0A1H4I5C6-F1
#
_cell.length_a   1.000
_cell.length_b   1.000
_cell.length_c   1.000
_cell.angle_alpha   90.00
_cell.angle_beta   90.00
_cell.angle_gamma   90.00
#
_symmetry.space_group_name_H-M   'P 1'
#
loop_
_entity.id
_entity.type
_entity.pdbx_description
1 polymer ?
#
loop_
_entity_poly.entity_id
_entity_poly.type
_entity_poly.pdbx_seq_one_letter_code
_entity_poly.pdbx_strand_id
1 'polypeptide(L)'
;MTDPADRPAAWRDPQTESPQYAGRDREDREVSYRTLTYEVTGRVARITFDRPERGNAITADTPIELADAVERADLDPRVHVILVAGRGKGFCGGYDLSIFAENGEHPEERAAVTGSVLDPVVQARNHDPSGTWDPMIDYQMMSRFNRGFASLLHANKPTVAKLHGFAVAGGTDIALYADQIICAADTRIGYPPTRVWGVPAAGMWAHRIGDQRAKRLLLTGDTITGAQAAEWGLAVEAPAPELLDERTEDLVARIARLPINQLIMTKLALNSALLAQGVGNSAMISTVFDGVSRHTREGTRSSSVPLRPDSGPRLPSGTAPSATASGDRRMLSYRMFSFRGHARDCGCMIGIWPSSIRL
;
A
#
# COMPACT_ATOMS: atom_id res chain seq x y z
N MET A 1 37.28 -35.54 -0.49
CA MET A 1 37.47 -34.30 -1.28
C MET A 1 36.35 -34.31 -2.30
N THR A 2 35.32 -33.48 -2.12
CA THR A 2 34.16 -33.42 -3.02
C THR A 2 34.60 -32.91 -4.40
N ASP A 3 33.97 -33.44 -5.45
CA ASP A 3 34.21 -33.06 -6.85
C ASP A 3 33.99 -31.54 -7.01
N PRO A 4 34.92 -30.80 -7.64
CA PRO A 4 34.70 -29.39 -8.00
C PRO A 4 33.39 -29.13 -8.75
N ALA A 5 32.85 -30.12 -9.47
CA ALA A 5 31.56 -30.05 -10.16
C ALA A 5 30.34 -30.11 -9.23
N ASP A 6 30.48 -30.62 -8.01
CA ASP A 6 29.43 -30.68 -6.98
C ASP A 6 29.43 -29.47 -6.04
N ARG A 7 30.37 -28.52 -6.20
CA ARG A 7 30.32 -27.28 -5.43
C ARG A 7 29.19 -26.40 -5.95
N PRO A 8 28.22 -25.99 -5.10
CA PRO A 8 27.25 -24.98 -5.50
C PRO A 8 28.03 -23.75 -6.00
N ALA A 9 27.53 -23.11 -7.06
CA ALA A 9 28.17 -21.91 -7.63
C ALA A 9 28.54 -20.93 -6.51
N ALA A 10 29.76 -20.38 -6.51
CA ALA A 10 30.36 -19.64 -5.38
C ALA A 10 29.49 -18.49 -4.83
N TRP A 11 28.56 -17.98 -5.63
CA TRP A 11 27.60 -16.96 -5.22
C TRP A 11 26.43 -17.49 -4.38
N ARG A 12 26.37 -18.80 -4.15
CA ARG A 12 25.41 -19.48 -3.25
C ARG A 12 25.95 -19.59 -1.83
N ASP A 13 27.24 -19.42 -1.63
CA ASP A 13 27.86 -19.46 -0.30
C ASP A 13 27.29 -18.32 0.58
N PRO A 14 27.00 -18.56 1.87
CA PRO A 14 26.53 -17.52 2.76
C PRO A 14 27.51 -16.35 2.81
N GLN A 15 27.00 -15.10 2.72
CA GLN A 15 27.86 -13.91 2.78
C GLN A 15 28.65 -13.84 4.11
N THR A 16 28.10 -14.41 5.18
CA THR A 16 28.75 -14.53 6.50
C THR A 16 30.04 -15.35 6.47
N GLU A 17 30.23 -16.22 5.47
CA GLU A 17 31.45 -17.02 5.31
C GLU A 17 32.52 -16.31 4.47
N SER A 18 32.22 -15.10 3.96
CA SER A 18 33.20 -14.26 3.26
C SER A 18 34.29 -13.78 4.23
N PRO A 19 35.56 -13.65 3.78
CA PRO A 19 36.64 -13.09 4.60
C PRO A 19 36.33 -11.72 5.22
N GLN A 20 35.42 -10.96 4.62
CA GLN A 20 34.98 -9.65 5.11
C GLN A 20 34.18 -9.71 6.42
N TYR A 21 33.53 -10.86 6.70
CA TYR A 21 32.71 -11.09 7.90
C TYR A 21 33.37 -12.05 8.90
N ALA A 22 34.58 -12.53 8.60
CA ALA A 22 35.30 -13.48 9.45
C ALA A 22 35.51 -12.92 10.87
N GLY A 23 35.06 -13.66 11.88
CA GLY A 23 35.15 -13.27 13.30
C GLY A 23 34.25 -12.08 13.68
N ARG A 24 33.24 -11.75 12.87
CA ARG A 24 32.28 -10.66 13.09
C ARG A 24 30.85 -11.20 13.14
N ASP A 25 30.59 -12.09 14.08
CA ASP A 25 29.26 -12.64 14.29
C ASP A 25 28.28 -11.53 14.70
N ARG A 26 27.08 -11.56 14.12
CA ARG A 26 26.02 -10.62 14.46
C ARG A 26 25.25 -11.18 15.65
N GLU A 27 25.24 -10.45 16.76
CA GLU A 27 24.37 -10.79 17.89
C GLU A 27 22.89 -10.58 17.52
N ASP A 28 22.07 -11.58 17.81
CA ASP A 28 20.63 -11.48 17.65
C ASP A 28 20.06 -10.64 18.78
N ARG A 29 19.83 -9.35 18.50
CA ARG A 29 19.18 -8.44 19.44
C ARG A 29 17.73 -8.86 19.67
N GLU A 30 17.35 -9.12 20.91
CA GLU A 30 15.95 -9.32 21.27
C GLU A 30 15.26 -7.95 21.27
N VAL A 31 14.36 -7.74 20.32
CA VAL A 31 13.55 -6.52 20.18
C VAL A 31 12.10 -6.98 20.16
N SER A 32 11.33 -6.47 21.11
CA SER A 32 9.88 -6.66 21.14
C SER A 32 9.23 -5.47 20.46
N TYR A 33 8.37 -5.76 19.49
CA TYR A 33 7.54 -4.78 18.78
C TYR A 33 6.09 -4.96 19.23
N ARG A 34 5.31 -3.89 19.22
CA ARG A 34 3.93 -3.85 19.70
C ARG A 34 2.91 -4.08 18.59
N THR A 35 3.26 -3.73 17.36
CA THR A 35 2.35 -3.76 16.21
C THR A 35 2.70 -4.84 15.19
N LEU A 36 3.86 -5.48 15.33
CA LEU A 36 4.36 -6.49 14.41
C LEU A 36 5.25 -7.51 15.11
N THR A 37 5.59 -8.59 14.43
CA THR A 37 6.64 -9.54 14.83
C THR A 37 7.74 -9.58 13.78
N TYR A 38 8.98 -9.85 14.21
CA TYR A 38 10.14 -10.01 13.34
C TYR A 38 10.78 -11.40 13.52
N GLU A 39 10.96 -12.13 12.43
CA GLU A 39 11.59 -13.45 12.43
C GLU A 39 12.48 -13.61 11.19
N VAL A 40 13.65 -14.25 11.31
CA VAL A 40 14.47 -14.64 10.16
C VAL A 40 14.41 -16.16 10.00
N THR A 41 13.84 -16.63 8.89
CA THR A 41 13.85 -18.05 8.52
C THR A 41 14.69 -18.26 7.27
N GLY A 42 15.82 -18.95 7.40
CA GLY A 42 16.78 -19.08 6.32
C GLY A 42 17.33 -17.72 5.91
N ARG A 43 16.99 -17.25 4.69
CA ARG A 43 17.44 -15.97 4.12
C ARG A 43 16.32 -14.92 4.00
N VAL A 44 15.17 -15.18 4.61
CA VAL A 44 13.98 -14.33 4.54
C VAL A 44 13.75 -13.70 5.91
N ALA A 45 13.75 -12.37 5.97
CA ALA A 45 13.26 -11.63 7.13
C ALA A 45 11.74 -11.43 6.99
N ARG A 46 10.99 -11.91 7.97
CA ARG A 46 9.53 -11.87 8.01
C ARG A 46 9.09 -10.81 9.00
N ILE A 47 8.42 -9.80 8.49
CA ILE A 47 7.77 -8.73 9.25
C ILE A 47 6.26 -8.99 9.16
N THR A 48 5.63 -9.34 10.27
CA THR A 48 4.19 -9.69 10.25
C THR A 48 3.42 -8.78 11.20
N PHE A 49 2.47 -7.99 10.69
CA PHE A 49 1.59 -7.18 11.54
C PHE A 49 0.77 -8.06 12.49
N ASP A 50 0.68 -7.64 13.75
CA ASP A 50 0.22 -8.47 14.85
C ASP A 50 -0.86 -7.81 15.71
N ARG A 51 -1.82 -7.15 15.05
CA ARG A 51 -3.06 -6.65 15.68
C ARG A 51 -4.29 -7.22 14.98
N PRO A 52 -4.40 -8.55 14.83
CA PRO A 52 -5.41 -9.19 13.97
C PRO A 52 -6.85 -8.88 14.38
N GLU A 53 -7.10 -8.69 15.68
CA GLU A 53 -8.39 -8.31 16.27
C GLU A 53 -8.83 -6.89 15.89
N ARG A 54 -7.88 -6.02 15.54
CA ARG A 54 -8.12 -4.67 15.00
C ARG A 54 -7.89 -4.59 13.48
N GLY A 55 -7.77 -5.73 12.80
CA GLY A 55 -7.49 -5.77 11.36
C GLY A 55 -6.14 -5.16 10.99
N ASN A 56 -5.16 -5.26 11.88
CA ASN A 56 -3.82 -4.68 11.74
C ASN A 56 -3.86 -3.16 11.47
N ALA A 57 -4.77 -2.44 12.13
CA ALA A 57 -4.87 -1.00 11.99
C ALA A 57 -3.57 -0.30 12.41
N ILE A 58 -3.23 0.78 11.72
CA ILE A 58 -2.00 1.55 11.87
C ILE A 58 -2.10 2.45 13.11
N THR A 59 -1.10 2.34 13.99
CA THR A 59 -0.90 3.22 15.16
C THR A 59 0.34 4.11 14.94
N ALA A 60 0.63 5.01 15.88
CA ALA A 60 1.84 5.83 15.86
C ALA A 60 3.15 5.00 15.82
N ASP A 61 3.11 3.75 16.29
CA ASP A 61 4.28 2.87 16.37
C ASP A 61 4.53 2.12 15.10
N THR A 62 3.47 1.78 14.36
CA THR A 62 3.58 1.01 13.13
C THR A 62 4.64 1.55 12.17
N PRO A 63 4.72 2.86 11.83
CA PRO A 63 5.78 3.37 10.96
C PRO A 63 7.18 3.31 11.59
N ILE A 64 7.30 3.42 12.92
CA ILE A 64 8.58 3.38 13.63
C ILE A 64 9.11 1.94 13.66
N GLU A 65 8.27 1.01 14.10
CA GLU A 65 8.61 -0.42 14.21
C GLU A 65 8.87 -1.04 12.84
N LEU A 66 8.08 -0.67 11.81
CA LEU A 66 8.31 -1.15 10.44
C LEU A 66 9.68 -0.68 9.91
N ALA A 67 10.02 0.60 10.10
CA ALA A 67 11.29 1.13 9.63
C ALA A 67 12.49 0.50 10.37
N ASP A 68 12.38 0.31 11.69
CA ASP A 68 13.41 -0.37 12.48
C ASP A 68 13.59 -1.83 12.06
N ALA A 69 12.49 -2.57 11.86
CA ALA A 69 12.53 -3.95 11.41
C ALA A 69 13.11 -4.09 9.99
N VAL A 70 12.81 -3.16 9.10
CA VAL A 70 13.38 -3.11 7.74
C VAL A 70 14.89 -2.85 7.81
N GLU A 71 15.35 -1.85 8.56
CA GLU A 71 16.78 -1.54 8.71
C GLU A 71 17.54 -2.71 9.35
N ARG A 72 16.93 -3.35 10.37
CA ARG A 72 17.48 -4.56 10.99
C ARG A 72 17.74 -5.65 9.96
N ALA A 73 16.79 -5.89 9.06
CA ALA A 73 16.92 -6.87 7.98
C ALA A 73 17.92 -6.43 6.91
N ASP A 74 17.97 -5.14 6.58
CA ASP A 74 18.85 -4.58 5.56
C ASP A 74 20.33 -4.72 5.95
N LEU A 75 20.63 -4.51 7.23
CA LEU A 75 21.98 -4.66 7.79
C LEU A 75 22.40 -6.11 8.09
N ASP A 76 21.48 -7.07 8.09
CA ASP A 76 21.79 -8.47 8.40
C ASP A 76 22.34 -9.22 7.17
N PRO A 77 23.62 -9.60 7.11
CA PRO A 77 24.21 -10.28 5.95
C PRO A 77 23.62 -11.68 5.68
N ARG A 78 22.82 -12.23 6.60
CA ARG A 78 22.10 -13.50 6.41
C ARG A 78 20.80 -13.30 5.60
N VAL A 79 20.24 -12.09 5.60
CA VAL A 79 18.95 -11.79 4.96
C VAL A 79 19.15 -11.33 3.52
N HIS A 80 18.39 -11.93 2.61
CA HIS A 80 18.39 -11.60 1.18
C HIS A 80 17.10 -10.90 0.73
N VAL A 81 15.98 -11.12 1.42
CA VAL A 81 14.67 -10.58 1.06
C VAL A 81 13.84 -10.35 2.32
N ILE A 82 13.04 -9.29 2.30
CA ILE A 82 12.11 -8.92 3.37
C ILE A 82 10.69 -9.23 2.91
N LEU A 83 9.96 -10.02 3.70
CA LEU A 83 8.56 -10.34 3.48
C LEU A 83 7.69 -9.63 4.54
N VAL A 84 6.76 -8.81 4.09
CA VAL A 84 5.77 -8.14 4.93
C VAL A 84 4.40 -8.81 4.76
N ALA A 85 3.75 -9.15 5.87
CA ALA A 85 2.42 -9.76 5.90
C ALA A 85 1.61 -9.26 7.10
N GLY A 86 0.34 -9.66 7.21
CA GLY A 86 -0.49 -9.41 8.40
C GLY A 86 -1.08 -10.71 8.95
N ARG A 87 -1.28 -10.79 10.27
CA ARG A 87 -2.06 -11.88 10.89
C ARG A 87 -3.56 -11.61 10.77
N GLY A 88 -4.36 -12.67 10.97
CA GLY A 88 -5.81 -12.55 11.08
C GLY A 88 -6.52 -12.49 9.73
N LYS A 89 -7.61 -11.72 9.66
CA LYS A 89 -8.54 -11.74 8.51
C LYS A 89 -8.06 -10.97 7.28
N GLY A 90 -6.99 -10.20 7.38
CA GLY A 90 -6.43 -9.49 6.25
C GLY A 90 -5.09 -8.84 6.54
N PHE A 91 -4.53 -8.17 5.53
CA PHE A 91 -3.24 -7.51 5.63
C PHE A 91 -3.28 -6.29 6.56
N CYS A 92 -4.05 -5.25 6.20
CA CYS A 92 -4.16 -4.02 6.99
C CYS A 92 -5.42 -3.22 6.60
N GLY A 93 -6.17 -2.78 7.62
CA GLY A 93 -7.43 -2.04 7.47
C GLY A 93 -7.28 -0.51 7.32
N GLY A 94 -6.07 0.03 7.46
CA GLY A 94 -5.80 1.46 7.45
C GLY A 94 -5.54 2.05 8.83
N TYR A 95 -5.69 3.37 8.97
CA TYR A 95 -5.42 4.11 10.22
C TYR A 95 -6.42 3.76 11.32
N ASP A 96 -5.92 3.57 12.55
CA ASP A 96 -6.74 3.24 13.72
C ASP A 96 -7.53 4.46 14.23
N LEU A 97 -8.72 4.67 13.66
CA LEU A 97 -9.57 5.83 13.97
C LEU A 97 -9.96 5.93 15.46
N SER A 98 -10.03 4.82 16.19
CA SER A 98 -10.28 4.84 17.64
C SER A 98 -9.14 5.50 18.40
N ILE A 99 -7.88 5.22 18.04
CA ILE A 99 -6.71 5.78 18.71
C ILE A 99 -6.48 7.25 18.33
N PHE A 100 -6.88 7.65 17.12
CA PHE A 100 -6.82 9.06 16.72
C PHE A 100 -8.01 9.90 17.23
N ALA A 101 -9.11 9.26 17.65
CA ALA A 101 -10.29 9.93 18.23
C ALA A 101 -10.28 9.94 19.77
N GLU A 102 -9.79 8.87 20.40
CA GLU A 102 -9.66 8.73 21.84
C GLU A 102 -8.22 9.06 22.22
N ASN A 103 -8.01 10.20 22.88
CA ASN A 103 -6.69 10.67 23.31
C ASN A 103 -5.94 9.61 24.16
N GLY A 104 -5.14 8.77 23.50
CA GLY A 104 -3.96 8.02 23.95
C GLY A 104 -4.07 7.14 25.19
N GLU A 105 -3.99 5.82 25.02
CA GLU A 105 -3.93 4.81 26.11
C GLU A 105 -2.51 4.55 26.68
N HIS A 106 -1.44 5.25 26.26
CA HIS A 106 -0.08 4.94 26.74
C HIS A 106 0.70 6.17 27.29
N PRO A 107 0.92 6.24 28.62
CA PRO A 107 1.63 7.34 29.29
C PRO A 107 3.11 7.52 28.89
N GLU A 108 3.82 6.43 28.58
CA GLU A 108 5.26 6.46 28.24
C GLU A 108 5.50 7.10 26.87
N GLU A 109 4.60 6.90 25.91
CA GLU A 109 4.65 7.54 24.58
C GLU A 109 4.34 9.02 24.66
N ARG A 110 3.34 9.39 25.47
CA ARG A 110 3.06 10.80 25.74
C ARG A 110 4.35 11.48 26.19
N ALA A 111 5.11 10.87 27.10
CA ALA A 111 6.37 11.44 27.60
C ALA A 111 7.43 11.64 26.50
N ALA A 112 7.56 10.71 25.55
CA ALA A 112 8.56 10.79 24.47
C ALA A 112 8.31 11.92 23.46
N VAL A 113 7.04 12.29 23.24
CA VAL A 113 6.66 13.36 22.29
C VAL A 113 6.07 14.61 22.94
N THR A 114 5.98 14.66 24.28
CA THR A 114 5.44 15.81 25.02
C THR A 114 6.18 17.09 24.64
N GLY A 115 5.42 18.15 24.34
CA GLY A 115 5.96 19.46 23.97
C GLY A 115 6.52 19.53 22.55
N SER A 116 6.43 18.44 21.76
CA SER A 116 6.77 18.45 20.34
C SER A 116 5.54 18.70 19.46
N VAL A 117 5.73 18.87 18.15
CA VAL A 117 4.60 18.95 17.20
C VAL A 117 3.79 17.65 17.12
N LEU A 118 4.34 16.52 17.58
CA LEU A 118 3.65 15.22 17.62
C LEU A 118 2.93 14.98 18.94
N ASP A 119 2.99 15.93 19.88
CA ASP A 119 2.25 15.85 21.14
C ASP A 119 0.75 15.65 20.84
N PRO A 120 0.09 14.63 21.41
CA PRO A 120 -1.33 14.37 21.19
C PRO A 120 -2.22 15.57 21.49
N VAL A 121 -1.86 16.42 22.46
CA VAL A 121 -2.62 17.65 22.76
C VAL A 121 -2.48 18.68 21.65
N VAL A 122 -1.28 18.80 21.06
CA VAL A 122 -1.05 19.68 19.91
C VAL A 122 -1.83 19.19 18.70
N GLN A 123 -1.77 17.88 18.41
CA GLN A 123 -2.50 17.28 17.30
C GLN A 123 -4.02 17.38 17.47
N ALA A 124 -4.54 17.13 18.68
CA ALA A 124 -5.98 17.26 18.98
C ALA A 124 -6.48 18.69 18.81
N ARG A 125 -5.71 19.69 19.27
CA ARG A 125 -6.04 21.11 19.06
C ARG A 125 -6.01 21.49 17.57
N ASN A 126 -5.06 20.93 16.82
CA ASN A 126 -4.97 21.19 15.38
C ASN A 126 -6.17 20.61 14.61
N HIS A 127 -6.84 19.59 15.15
CA HIS A 127 -8.03 18.97 14.57
C HIS A 127 -9.36 19.50 15.14
N ASP A 128 -9.33 20.58 15.93
CA ASP A 128 -10.56 21.23 16.43
C ASP A 128 -11.26 21.96 15.26
N PRO A 129 -12.49 21.54 14.86
CA PRO A 129 -13.20 22.14 13.74
C PRO A 129 -13.69 23.57 14.01
N SER A 130 -13.65 24.03 15.26
CA SER A 130 -14.02 25.41 15.63
C SER A 130 -12.86 26.41 15.48
N GLY A 131 -11.63 25.90 15.37
CA GLY A 131 -10.41 26.71 15.24
C GLY A 131 -9.86 26.77 13.81
N THR A 132 -8.85 27.61 13.63
CA THR A 132 -8.00 27.59 12.43
C THR A 132 -6.90 26.57 12.64
N TRP A 133 -6.90 25.51 11.82
CA TRP A 133 -5.83 24.51 11.82
C TRP A 133 -4.57 24.99 11.09
N ASP A 134 -3.43 24.39 11.42
CA ASP A 134 -2.15 24.56 10.72
C ASP A 134 -1.83 23.29 9.88
N PRO A 135 -1.82 23.40 8.54
CA PRO A 135 -1.47 22.28 7.67
C PRO A 135 -0.06 21.73 7.85
N MET A 136 0.88 22.54 8.34
CA MET A 136 2.27 22.10 8.55
C MET A 136 2.42 21.28 9.83
N ILE A 137 1.58 21.49 10.85
CA ILE A 137 1.51 20.62 12.02
C ILE A 137 1.02 19.22 11.62
N ASP A 138 -0.03 19.13 10.79
CA ASP A 138 -0.54 17.86 10.26
C ASP A 138 0.48 17.20 9.32
N TYR A 139 1.06 17.96 8.39
CA TYR A 139 2.10 17.45 7.48
C TYR A 139 3.30 16.89 8.24
N GLN A 140 3.78 17.55 9.29
CA GLN A 140 4.87 17.04 10.10
C GLN A 140 4.51 15.69 10.77
N MET A 141 3.27 15.49 11.18
CA MET A 141 2.81 14.19 11.69
C MET A 141 2.68 13.16 10.57
N MET A 142 1.87 13.42 9.55
CA MET A 142 1.52 12.40 8.54
C MET A 142 2.72 12.04 7.64
N SER A 143 3.61 12.99 7.34
CA SER A 143 4.84 12.70 6.58
C SER A 143 5.77 11.71 7.31
N ARG A 144 5.69 11.58 8.63
CA ARG A 144 6.47 10.60 9.41
C ARG A 144 5.89 9.19 9.30
N PHE A 145 4.56 9.05 9.21
CA PHE A 145 3.94 7.77 8.86
C PHE A 145 4.44 7.29 7.49
N ASN A 146 4.32 8.16 6.48
CA ASN A 146 4.80 7.84 5.13
C ASN A 146 6.30 7.56 5.09
N ARG A 147 7.13 8.29 5.83
CA ARG A 147 8.57 8.02 5.89
C ARG A 147 8.88 6.65 6.47
N GLY A 148 8.14 6.22 7.49
CA GLY A 148 8.27 4.86 8.03
C GLY A 148 7.85 3.79 7.03
N PHE A 149 6.74 4.00 6.31
CA PHE A 149 6.26 3.06 5.29
C PHE A 149 7.17 3.00 4.06
N ALA A 150 7.71 4.14 3.64
CA ALA A 150 8.64 4.26 2.52
C ALA A 150 9.99 3.57 2.77
N SER A 151 10.27 3.13 4.01
CA SER A 151 11.41 2.23 4.28
C SER A 151 11.39 1.01 3.37
N LEU A 152 10.21 0.50 2.98
CA LEU A 152 10.11 -0.64 2.07
C LEU A 152 10.65 -0.35 0.66
N LEU A 153 10.39 0.86 0.16
CA LEU A 153 10.89 1.35 -1.13
C LEU A 153 12.39 1.63 -1.07
N HIS A 154 12.85 2.20 0.05
CA HIS A 154 14.22 2.70 0.21
C HIS A 154 15.20 1.70 0.82
N ALA A 155 14.75 0.55 1.33
CA ALA A 155 15.61 -0.55 1.75
C ALA A 155 16.54 -0.97 0.60
N ASN A 156 17.79 -1.30 0.91
CA ASN A 156 18.72 -1.79 -0.12
C ASN A 156 18.28 -3.15 -0.66
N LYS A 157 17.75 -4.03 0.21
CA LYS A 157 17.27 -5.36 -0.16
C LYS A 157 15.83 -5.35 -0.70
N PRO A 158 15.45 -6.36 -1.50
CA PRO A 158 14.09 -6.51 -2.02
C PRO A 158 13.05 -6.67 -0.92
N THR A 159 11.89 -6.04 -1.10
CA THR A 159 10.72 -6.13 -0.22
C THR A 159 9.52 -6.73 -0.95
N VAL A 160 8.85 -7.68 -0.30
CA VAL A 160 7.65 -8.36 -0.84
C VAL A 160 6.51 -8.18 0.15
N ALA A 161 5.35 -7.74 -0.32
CA ALA A 161 4.12 -7.68 0.48
C ALA A 161 3.18 -8.84 0.08
N LYS A 162 2.77 -9.65 1.06
CA LYS A 162 1.74 -10.69 0.90
C LYS A 162 0.40 -10.18 1.40
N LEU A 163 -0.56 -10.01 0.50
CA LEU A 163 -1.88 -9.47 0.84
C LEU A 163 -2.94 -10.57 0.80
N HIS A 164 -3.70 -10.72 1.87
CA HIS A 164 -4.91 -11.55 1.91
C HIS A 164 -6.06 -10.74 2.52
N GLY A 165 -7.30 -11.15 2.25
CA GLY A 165 -8.51 -10.53 2.79
C GLY A 165 -8.70 -9.08 2.36
N PHE A 166 -8.01 -8.14 2.98
CA PHE A 166 -8.05 -6.72 2.64
C PHE A 166 -6.72 -6.00 2.84
N ALA A 167 -6.44 -5.08 1.93
CA ALA A 167 -5.45 -4.02 2.07
C ALA A 167 -6.13 -2.71 1.63
N VAL A 168 -6.70 -1.99 2.60
CA VAL A 168 -7.56 -0.84 2.31
C VAL A 168 -7.12 0.40 3.07
N ALA A 169 -7.46 1.58 2.53
CA ALA A 169 -7.09 2.86 3.13
C ALA A 169 -5.56 2.93 3.38
N GLY A 170 -5.14 3.27 4.60
CA GLY A 170 -3.71 3.30 4.99
C GLY A 170 -2.95 1.99 4.80
N GLY A 171 -3.62 0.84 4.73
CA GLY A 171 -2.96 -0.43 4.38
C GLY A 171 -2.33 -0.40 2.98
N THR A 172 -2.89 0.41 2.07
CA THR A 172 -2.31 0.66 0.75
C THR A 172 -1.15 1.66 0.80
N ASP A 173 -1.15 2.60 1.75
CA ASP A 173 0.00 3.50 1.98
C ASP A 173 1.25 2.74 2.47
N ILE A 174 1.08 1.52 2.98
CA ILE A 174 2.18 0.58 3.27
C ILE A 174 2.50 -0.28 2.05
N ALA A 175 1.52 -1.05 1.57
CA ALA A 175 1.76 -2.10 0.57
C ALA A 175 2.34 -1.58 -0.74
N LEU A 176 1.93 -0.38 -1.18
CA LEU A 176 2.37 0.19 -2.44
C LEU A 176 3.82 0.71 -2.41
N TYR A 177 4.52 0.66 -1.28
CA TYR A 177 5.97 0.88 -1.24
C TYR A 177 6.80 -0.39 -1.46
N ALA A 178 6.21 -1.59 -1.34
CA ALA A 178 6.94 -2.83 -1.57
C ALA A 178 7.41 -2.96 -3.03
N ASP A 179 8.54 -3.63 -3.25
CA ASP A 179 9.04 -3.89 -4.60
C ASP A 179 8.13 -4.86 -5.36
N GLN A 180 7.60 -5.86 -4.65
CA GLN A 180 6.67 -6.85 -5.18
C GLN A 180 5.44 -6.97 -4.28
N ILE A 181 4.27 -7.09 -4.90
CA ILE A 181 3.01 -7.40 -4.22
C ILE A 181 2.50 -8.74 -4.77
N ILE A 182 2.27 -9.70 -3.90
CA ILE A 182 1.53 -10.94 -4.19
C ILE A 182 0.26 -10.93 -3.35
N CYS A 183 -0.89 -11.30 -3.92
CA CYS A 183 -2.16 -11.23 -3.19
C CYS A 183 -3.09 -12.40 -3.46
N ALA A 184 -3.96 -12.77 -2.52
CA ALA A 184 -5.03 -13.72 -2.82
C ALA A 184 -5.98 -13.10 -3.86
N ALA A 185 -6.49 -13.91 -4.79
CA ALA A 185 -7.36 -13.48 -5.89
C ALA A 185 -8.61 -12.72 -5.41
N ASP A 186 -9.10 -13.03 -4.21
CA ASP A 186 -10.27 -12.42 -3.57
C ASP A 186 -9.92 -11.22 -2.67
N THR A 187 -8.64 -10.86 -2.54
CA THR A 187 -8.21 -9.75 -1.68
C THR A 187 -8.85 -8.45 -2.14
N ARG A 188 -9.44 -7.70 -1.21
CA ARG A 188 -10.01 -6.39 -1.48
C ARG A 188 -8.95 -5.30 -1.31
N ILE A 189 -8.62 -4.59 -2.38
CA ILE A 189 -7.55 -3.58 -2.42
C ILE A 189 -8.13 -2.24 -2.90
N GLY A 190 -7.88 -1.15 -2.18
CA GLY A 190 -8.36 0.19 -2.59
C GLY A 190 -8.27 1.24 -1.50
N TYR A 191 -8.71 2.46 -1.81
CA TYR A 191 -8.69 3.58 -0.87
C TYR A 191 -10.08 4.21 -0.68
N PRO A 192 -10.99 3.56 0.07
CA PRO A 192 -12.33 4.10 0.33
C PRO A 192 -12.39 5.51 0.94
N PRO A 193 -11.44 5.97 1.77
CA PRO A 193 -11.48 7.32 2.33
C PRO A 193 -11.38 8.46 1.31
N THR A 194 -11.11 8.21 0.03
CA THR A 194 -11.27 9.29 -0.98
C THR A 194 -12.70 9.77 -1.12
N ARG A 195 -13.68 9.01 -0.63
CA ARG A 195 -15.09 9.44 -0.53
C ARG A 195 -15.25 10.58 0.48
N VAL A 196 -14.53 10.51 1.60
CA VAL A 196 -14.44 11.54 2.64
C VAL A 196 -13.31 11.19 3.61
N TRP A 197 -12.66 12.22 4.14
CA TRP A 197 -11.70 12.15 5.27
C TRP A 197 -10.26 11.72 4.94
N GLY A 198 -9.97 11.26 3.72
CA GLY A 198 -8.58 10.92 3.35
C GLY A 198 -8.23 11.08 1.88
N VAL A 199 -6.96 11.34 1.62
CA VAL A 199 -6.31 11.20 0.31
C VAL A 199 -5.10 10.28 0.53
N PRO A 200 -4.79 9.31 -0.37
CA PRO A 200 -3.71 8.35 -0.11
C PRO A 200 -2.37 9.06 0.07
N ALA A 201 -1.91 9.15 1.33
CA ALA A 201 -0.81 10.02 1.69
C ALA A 201 0.50 9.56 1.02
N ALA A 202 0.65 8.25 0.76
CA ALA A 202 1.83 7.72 0.08
C ALA A 202 1.96 8.21 -1.37
N GLY A 203 0.87 8.65 -2.02
CA GLY A 203 0.88 9.18 -3.38
C GLY A 203 1.24 8.16 -4.47
N MET A 204 1.19 6.85 -4.18
CA MET A 204 1.76 5.81 -5.04
C MET A 204 0.84 5.29 -6.16
N TRP A 205 -0.47 5.53 -6.10
CA TRP A 205 -1.44 4.91 -7.02
C TRP A 205 -1.12 5.16 -8.50
N ALA A 206 -0.83 6.41 -8.89
CA ALA A 206 -0.51 6.73 -10.29
C ALA A 206 0.81 6.08 -10.74
N HIS A 207 1.80 5.98 -9.84
CA HIS A 207 3.09 5.32 -10.12
C HIS A 207 2.96 3.82 -10.30
N ARG A 208 1.96 3.19 -9.66
CA ARG A 208 1.77 1.74 -9.70
C ARG A 208 0.88 1.25 -10.83
N ILE A 209 -0.20 1.97 -11.15
CA ILE A 209 -1.22 1.52 -12.12
C ILE A 209 -1.51 2.52 -13.24
N GLY A 210 -0.75 3.62 -13.31
CA GLY A 210 -0.94 4.67 -14.31
C GLY A 210 -2.17 5.55 -14.04
N ASP A 211 -2.28 6.63 -14.81
CA ASP A 211 -3.24 7.71 -14.59
C ASP A 211 -4.71 7.24 -14.59
N GLN A 212 -5.13 6.54 -15.64
CA GLN A 212 -6.55 6.19 -15.85
C GLN A 212 -7.08 5.25 -14.76
N ARG A 213 -6.30 4.21 -14.40
CA ARG A 213 -6.71 3.23 -13.38
C ARG A 213 -6.64 3.83 -11.98
N ALA A 214 -5.62 4.64 -11.68
CA ALA A 214 -5.55 5.38 -10.42
C ALA A 214 -6.77 6.30 -10.25
N LYS A 215 -7.10 7.11 -11.26
CA LYS A 215 -8.29 7.98 -11.23
C LYS A 215 -9.59 7.19 -11.10
N ARG A 216 -9.72 6.04 -11.78
CA ARG A 216 -10.91 5.18 -11.64
C ARG A 216 -11.16 4.77 -10.19
N LEU A 217 -10.12 4.46 -9.42
CA LEU A 217 -10.25 4.11 -8.00
C LEU A 217 -10.39 5.34 -7.12
N LEU A 218 -9.51 6.32 -7.25
CA LEU A 218 -9.45 7.44 -6.33
C LEU A 218 -10.62 8.42 -6.48
N LEU A 219 -11.22 8.55 -7.67
CA LEU A 219 -12.43 9.37 -7.88
C LEU A 219 -13.73 8.69 -7.44
N THR A 220 -13.68 7.43 -6.99
CA THR A 220 -14.88 6.66 -6.55
C THR A 220 -14.74 6.08 -5.14
N GLY A 221 -13.51 5.91 -4.66
CA GLY A 221 -13.20 5.14 -3.45
C GLY A 221 -13.53 3.65 -3.58
N ASP A 222 -13.67 3.15 -4.81
CA ASP A 222 -13.91 1.72 -5.05
C ASP A 222 -12.68 0.88 -4.73
N THR A 223 -12.94 -0.41 -4.51
CA THR A 223 -11.91 -1.44 -4.34
C THR A 223 -11.91 -2.39 -5.52
N ILE A 224 -10.73 -2.94 -5.83
CA ILE A 224 -10.57 -4.06 -6.77
C ILE A 224 -10.30 -5.36 -6.01
N THR A 225 -10.51 -6.47 -6.72
CA THR A 225 -10.08 -7.81 -6.28
C THR A 225 -8.57 -8.00 -6.51
N GLY A 226 -7.96 -8.99 -5.86
CA GLY A 226 -6.57 -9.36 -6.10
C GLY A 226 -6.33 -9.81 -7.54
N ALA A 227 -7.28 -10.55 -8.13
CA ALA A 227 -7.23 -10.93 -9.54
C ALA A 227 -7.13 -9.72 -10.48
N GLN A 228 -7.95 -8.68 -10.24
CA GLN A 228 -7.86 -7.42 -11.00
C GLN A 228 -6.56 -6.66 -10.70
N ALA A 229 -6.05 -6.72 -9.48
CA ALA A 229 -4.77 -6.11 -9.14
C ALA A 229 -3.61 -6.73 -9.95
N ALA A 230 -3.62 -8.05 -10.16
CA ALA A 230 -2.65 -8.71 -11.05
C ALA A 230 -2.85 -8.31 -12.53
N GLU A 231 -4.10 -8.31 -13.02
CA GLU A 231 -4.43 -7.86 -14.38
C GLU A 231 -3.95 -6.42 -14.66
N TRP A 232 -4.01 -5.55 -13.64
CA TRP A 232 -3.64 -4.15 -13.75
C TRP A 232 -2.15 -3.87 -13.52
N GLY A 233 -1.36 -4.89 -13.15
CA GLY A 233 0.05 -4.76 -12.83
C GLY A 233 0.34 -4.16 -11.45
N LEU A 234 -0.66 -4.06 -10.56
CA LEU A 234 -0.45 -3.67 -9.16
C LEU A 234 0.18 -4.80 -8.35
N ALA A 235 -0.23 -6.04 -8.60
CA ALA A 235 0.34 -7.26 -8.03
C ALA A 235 1.05 -8.06 -9.14
N VAL A 236 2.12 -8.77 -8.80
CA VAL A 236 2.88 -9.60 -9.75
C VAL A 236 2.16 -10.92 -10.06
N GLU A 237 1.43 -11.47 -9.08
CA GLU A 237 0.51 -12.60 -9.26
C GLU A 237 -0.60 -12.56 -8.20
N ALA A 238 -1.73 -13.19 -8.52
CA ALA A 238 -2.90 -13.27 -7.66
C ALA A 238 -3.46 -14.70 -7.54
N PRO A 239 -2.80 -15.62 -6.81
CA PRO A 239 -3.24 -17.00 -6.66
C PRO A 239 -4.58 -17.13 -5.92
N ALA A 240 -5.19 -18.32 -5.99
CA ALA A 240 -6.32 -18.66 -5.12
C ALA A 240 -5.92 -18.52 -3.63
N PRO A 241 -6.83 -18.14 -2.72
CA PRO A 241 -6.50 -17.86 -1.33
C PRO A 241 -5.75 -18.99 -0.62
N GLU A 242 -6.15 -20.23 -0.87
CA GLU A 242 -5.55 -21.45 -0.32
C GLU A 242 -4.12 -21.73 -0.82
N LEU A 243 -3.73 -21.13 -1.95
CA LEU A 243 -2.39 -21.26 -2.54
C LEU A 243 -1.50 -20.06 -2.24
N LEU A 244 -2.03 -18.97 -1.67
CA LEU A 244 -1.29 -17.72 -1.49
C LEU A 244 0.01 -17.92 -0.70
N ASP A 245 -0.03 -18.72 0.37
CA ASP A 245 1.14 -18.95 1.22
C ASP A 245 2.24 -19.72 0.47
N GLU A 246 1.90 -20.85 -0.17
CA GLU A 246 2.83 -21.64 -0.98
C GLU A 246 3.48 -20.78 -2.07
N ARG A 247 2.66 -20.03 -2.80
CA ARG A 247 3.10 -19.17 -3.90
C ARG A 247 3.98 -18.00 -3.45
N THR A 248 3.70 -17.46 -2.27
CA THR A 248 4.55 -16.44 -1.64
C THR A 248 5.91 -17.03 -1.29
N GLU A 249 5.94 -18.21 -0.66
CA GLU A 249 7.18 -18.89 -0.29
C GLU A 249 8.03 -19.22 -1.53
N ASP A 250 7.41 -19.68 -2.61
CA ASP A 250 8.08 -19.90 -3.89
C ASP A 250 8.75 -18.62 -4.42
N LEU A 251 8.05 -17.49 -4.39
CA LEU A 251 8.56 -16.20 -4.84
C LEU A 251 9.76 -15.74 -4.00
N VAL A 252 9.62 -15.70 -2.67
CA VAL A 252 10.71 -15.24 -1.79
C VAL A 252 11.89 -16.21 -1.81
N ALA A 253 11.65 -17.52 -1.94
CA ALA A 253 12.71 -18.52 -2.07
C ALA A 253 13.50 -18.34 -3.38
N ARG A 254 12.87 -17.91 -4.48
CA ARG A 254 13.57 -17.57 -5.72
C ARG A 254 14.46 -16.35 -5.56
N ILE A 255 13.96 -15.29 -4.93
CA ILE A 255 14.71 -14.06 -4.66
C ILE A 255 15.90 -14.37 -3.73
N ALA A 256 15.67 -15.12 -2.66
CA ALA A 256 16.66 -15.47 -1.65
C ALA A 256 17.84 -16.32 -2.17
N ARG A 257 17.70 -16.94 -3.35
CA ARG A 257 18.80 -17.67 -4.02
C ARG A 257 19.78 -16.75 -4.74
N LEU A 258 19.42 -15.48 -4.96
CA LEU A 258 20.28 -14.53 -5.63
C LEU A 258 21.27 -13.88 -4.64
N PRO A 259 22.47 -13.50 -5.08
CA PRO A 259 23.45 -12.82 -4.24
C PRO A 259 22.95 -11.43 -3.80
N ILE A 260 23.20 -11.05 -2.54
CA ILE A 260 22.73 -9.77 -1.97
C ILE A 260 23.19 -8.57 -2.81
N ASN A 261 24.46 -8.55 -3.25
CA ASN A 261 24.98 -7.47 -4.08
C ASN A 261 24.22 -7.34 -5.42
N GLN A 262 23.86 -8.45 -6.07
CA GLN A 262 23.07 -8.45 -7.31
C GLN A 262 21.66 -7.93 -7.08
N LEU A 263 21.03 -8.33 -5.97
CA LEU A 263 19.71 -7.85 -5.58
C LEU A 263 19.72 -6.33 -5.36
N ILE A 264 20.69 -5.82 -4.59
CA ILE A 264 20.84 -4.39 -4.29
C ILE A 264 21.12 -3.60 -5.58
N MET A 265 22.09 -4.01 -6.40
CA MET A 265 22.41 -3.33 -7.66
C MET A 265 21.20 -3.26 -8.60
N THR A 266 20.43 -4.35 -8.70
CA THR A 266 19.22 -4.40 -9.53
C THR A 266 18.14 -3.49 -8.99
N LYS A 267 17.87 -3.51 -7.68
CA LYS A 267 16.89 -2.62 -7.05
C LYS A 267 17.26 -1.14 -7.23
N LEU A 268 18.53 -0.77 -7.01
CA LEU A 268 19.01 0.60 -7.22
C LEU A 268 18.82 1.05 -8.68
N ALA A 269 19.14 0.20 -9.65
CA ALA A 269 18.95 0.51 -11.06
C ALA A 269 17.46 0.75 -11.41
N LEU A 270 16.56 -0.10 -10.91
CA LEU A 270 15.12 0.03 -11.15
C LEU A 270 14.50 1.23 -10.42
N ASN A 271 14.91 1.49 -9.18
CA ASN A 271 14.44 2.63 -8.40
C ASN A 271 14.84 3.97 -9.05
N SER A 272 15.94 4.02 -9.82
CA SER A 272 16.29 5.24 -10.56
C SER A 272 15.16 5.71 -11.49
N ALA A 273 14.53 4.78 -12.23
CA ALA A 273 13.44 5.08 -13.14
C ALA A 273 12.16 5.42 -12.38
N LEU A 274 11.85 4.69 -11.31
CA LEU A 274 10.66 4.94 -10.48
C LEU A 274 10.73 6.31 -9.82
N LEU A 275 11.85 6.64 -9.15
CA LEU A 275 12.02 7.91 -8.45
C LEU A 275 12.05 9.10 -9.42
N ALA A 276 12.55 8.92 -10.65
CA ALA A 276 12.50 9.93 -11.70
C ALA A 276 11.06 10.30 -12.14
N GLN A 277 10.05 9.46 -11.83
CA GLN A 277 8.64 9.81 -12.06
C GLN A 277 8.12 10.88 -11.07
N GLY A 278 8.93 11.29 -10.08
CA GLY A 278 8.54 12.31 -9.11
C GLY A 278 7.81 11.75 -7.89
N VAL A 279 8.09 10.51 -7.49
CA VAL A 279 7.47 9.83 -6.31
C VAL A 279 7.51 10.71 -5.05
N GLY A 280 8.64 11.37 -4.78
CA GLY A 280 8.78 12.27 -3.63
C GLY A 280 7.82 13.47 -3.68
N ASN A 281 7.57 14.02 -4.87
CA ASN A 281 6.63 15.12 -5.05
C ASN A 281 5.19 14.64 -4.86
N SER A 282 4.83 13.49 -5.46
CA SER A 282 3.51 12.88 -5.31
C SER A 282 3.19 12.57 -3.85
N ALA A 283 4.14 11.99 -3.11
CA ALA A 283 3.98 11.69 -1.68
C ALA A 283 3.83 12.98 -0.86
N MET A 284 4.66 14.01 -1.11
CA MET A 284 4.59 15.28 -0.40
C MET A 284 3.21 15.95 -0.56
N ILE A 285 2.75 16.13 -1.80
CA ILE A 285 1.48 16.84 -2.03
C ILE A 285 0.28 16.01 -1.57
N SER A 286 0.33 14.68 -1.73
CA SER A 286 -0.75 13.80 -1.27
C SER A 286 -0.85 13.78 0.26
N THR A 287 0.28 13.86 0.97
CA THR A 287 0.30 14.01 2.43
C THR A 287 -0.37 15.32 2.87
N VAL A 288 -0.12 16.43 2.17
CA VAL A 288 -0.81 17.71 2.46
C VAL A 288 -2.31 17.59 2.19
N PHE A 289 -2.71 17.01 1.05
CA PHE A 289 -4.12 16.84 0.71
C PHE A 289 -4.86 15.89 1.65
N ASP A 290 -4.19 14.89 2.18
CA ASP A 290 -4.72 14.02 3.22
C ASP A 290 -5.11 14.85 4.47
N GLY A 291 -4.21 15.71 4.94
CA GLY A 291 -4.47 16.69 6.00
C GLY A 291 -5.64 17.62 5.67
N VAL A 292 -5.65 18.21 4.47
CA VAL A 292 -6.74 19.10 4.03
C VAL A 292 -8.08 18.37 4.04
N SER A 293 -8.12 17.11 3.61
CA SER A 293 -9.38 16.35 3.50
C SER A 293 -10.10 16.15 4.83
N ARG A 294 -9.35 16.02 5.94
CA ARG A 294 -9.89 15.95 7.32
C ARG A 294 -10.54 17.26 7.78
N HIS A 295 -10.04 18.39 7.29
CA HIS A 295 -10.43 19.75 7.70
C HIS A 295 -11.42 20.41 6.74
N THR A 296 -11.92 19.69 5.74
CA THR A 296 -13.06 20.12 4.92
C THR A 296 -14.38 20.10 5.71
N ARG A 297 -15.40 20.77 5.18
CA ARG A 297 -16.76 20.70 5.76
C ARG A 297 -17.30 19.26 5.79
N GLU A 298 -17.01 18.48 4.75
CA GLU A 298 -17.40 17.08 4.62
C GLU A 298 -16.64 16.20 5.62
N GLY A 299 -15.32 16.41 5.73
CA GLY A 299 -14.45 15.70 6.67
C GLY A 299 -14.89 15.87 8.13
N THR A 300 -15.05 17.12 8.56
CA THR A 300 -15.47 17.47 9.95
C THR A 300 -16.87 16.95 10.29
N ARG A 301 -17.80 16.93 9.33
CA ARG A 301 -19.14 16.35 9.51
C ARG A 301 -19.13 14.83 9.61
N SER A 302 -18.25 14.17 8.85
CA SER A 302 -18.11 12.72 8.92
C SER A 302 -17.58 12.26 10.28
N SER A 303 -16.74 13.06 10.93
CA SER A 303 -16.22 12.78 12.29
C SER A 303 -17.26 12.91 13.40
N SER A 304 -18.33 13.71 13.17
CA SER A 304 -19.33 14.07 14.18
C SER A 304 -20.64 13.28 14.09
N VAL A 305 -20.81 12.44 13.06
CA VAL A 305 -22.00 11.61 12.87
C VAL A 305 -21.59 10.14 12.81
N PRO A 306 -22.16 9.24 13.65
CA PRO A 306 -21.90 7.81 13.56
C PRO A 306 -22.25 7.30 12.16
N LEU A 307 -21.30 6.62 11.51
CA LEU A 307 -21.52 5.98 10.21
C LEU A 307 -22.69 4.99 10.31
N ARG A 308 -23.83 5.33 9.71
CA ARG A 308 -24.87 4.34 9.43
C ARG A 308 -24.38 3.46 8.28
N PRO A 309 -24.58 2.13 8.33
CA PRO A 309 -24.23 1.26 7.22
C PRO A 309 -25.00 1.73 5.98
N ASP A 310 -24.25 2.05 4.93
CA ASP A 310 -24.79 2.58 3.69
C ASP A 310 -25.71 1.54 3.04
N SER A 311 -27.01 1.81 2.98
CA SER A 311 -28.00 1.01 2.26
C SER A 311 -28.15 1.49 0.81
N GLY A 312 -27.03 1.77 0.15
CA GLY A 312 -26.98 2.02 -1.29
C GLY A 312 -27.49 0.81 -2.08
N PRO A 313 -28.13 1.01 -3.24
CA PRO A 313 -28.69 -0.09 -4.01
C PRO A 313 -27.58 -1.04 -4.45
N ARG A 314 -27.63 -2.28 -3.96
CA ARG A 314 -26.80 -3.37 -4.49
C ARG A 314 -27.13 -3.51 -5.97
N LEU A 315 -26.13 -3.36 -6.84
CA LEU A 315 -26.25 -3.83 -8.21
C LEU A 315 -26.62 -5.32 -8.15
N PRO A 316 -27.69 -5.77 -8.85
CA PRO A 316 -28.06 -7.17 -8.82
C PRO A 316 -26.89 -7.99 -9.35
N SER A 317 -26.40 -8.91 -8.51
CA SER A 317 -25.49 -9.95 -8.93
C SER A 317 -26.19 -10.73 -10.04
N GLY A 318 -25.77 -10.52 -11.28
CA GLY A 318 -26.25 -11.30 -12.41
C GLY A 318 -26.01 -12.77 -12.10
N THR A 319 -27.10 -13.50 -11.89
CA THR A 319 -27.09 -14.96 -11.88
C THR A 319 -26.55 -15.41 -13.23
N ALA A 320 -25.42 -16.10 -13.21
CA ALA A 320 -24.97 -16.86 -14.36
C ALA A 320 -26.11 -17.80 -14.79
N PRO A 321 -26.57 -17.76 -16.06
CA PRO A 321 -27.66 -18.62 -16.47
C PRO A 321 -27.19 -20.07 -16.44
N SER A 322 -27.92 -20.89 -15.69
CA SER A 322 -27.77 -22.34 -15.65
C SER A 322 -27.90 -22.91 -17.06
N ALA A 323 -26.85 -23.59 -17.54
CA ALA A 323 -26.91 -24.36 -18.77
C ALA A 323 -27.89 -25.53 -18.58
N THR A 324 -29.07 -25.41 -19.18
CA THR A 324 -29.93 -26.56 -19.47
C THR A 324 -29.93 -26.77 -20.98
N ALA A 325 -29.44 -27.94 -21.38
CA ALA A 325 -29.45 -28.37 -22.77
C ALA A 325 -30.89 -28.63 -23.21
N SER A 326 -31.38 -27.83 -24.15
CA SER A 326 -32.37 -28.29 -25.13
C SER A 326 -32.20 -27.47 -26.39
N GLY A 327 -32.08 -28.16 -27.52
CA GLY A 327 -31.75 -27.56 -28.80
C GLY A 327 -32.89 -26.75 -29.37
N ASP A 328 -32.58 -25.60 -29.95
CA ASP A 328 -33.10 -25.27 -31.27
C ASP A 328 -32.17 -24.25 -31.96
N ARG A 329 -31.75 -24.56 -33.18
CA ARG A 329 -30.89 -23.70 -34.00
C ARG A 329 -31.76 -22.63 -34.65
N ARG A 330 -31.60 -21.36 -34.26
CA ARG A 330 -31.94 -20.23 -35.15
C ARG A 330 -30.92 -19.10 -35.05
N MET A 331 -30.24 -18.88 -36.19
CA MET A 331 -29.52 -17.67 -36.55
C MET A 331 -30.33 -16.42 -36.22
N LEU A 332 -29.72 -15.43 -35.56
CA LEU A 332 -30.13 -14.04 -35.69
C LEU A 332 -28.92 -13.10 -35.68
N SER A 333 -28.81 -12.41 -36.81
CA SER A 333 -27.96 -11.30 -37.24
C SER A 333 -27.61 -10.23 -36.19
N TYR A 334 -26.35 -9.79 -36.25
CA TYR A 334 -25.86 -8.49 -35.77
C TYR A 334 -26.71 -7.33 -36.33
N ARG A 335 -27.27 -6.48 -35.47
CA ARG A 335 -27.79 -5.16 -35.85
C ARG A 335 -26.92 -4.06 -35.25
N MET A 336 -26.30 -3.34 -36.18
CA MET A 336 -25.54 -2.10 -36.04
C MET A 336 -26.49 -0.98 -35.58
N PHE A 337 -26.17 -0.29 -34.48
CA PHE A 337 -26.93 0.89 -34.04
C PHE A 337 -26.53 2.11 -34.89
N SER A 338 -27.49 2.64 -35.64
CA SER A 338 -27.39 3.90 -36.39
C SER A 338 -27.91 5.05 -35.53
N PHE A 339 -27.09 6.07 -35.33
CA PHE A 339 -27.48 7.37 -34.78
C PHE A 339 -28.21 8.18 -35.88
N ARG A 340 -29.45 8.60 -35.60
CA ARG A 340 -30.11 9.72 -36.30
C ARG A 340 -30.40 10.83 -35.29
N GLY A 341 -29.85 12.00 -35.56
CA GLY A 341 -30.02 13.21 -34.76
C GLY A 341 -31.41 13.82 -34.88
N HIS A 342 -31.72 14.70 -33.92
CA HIS A 342 -32.67 15.80 -34.05
C HIS A 342 -32.07 17.00 -33.33
N ALA A 343 -31.68 18.00 -34.12
CA ALA A 343 -31.43 19.36 -33.66
C ALA A 343 -32.74 20.15 -33.81
N ARG A 344 -33.08 20.96 -32.81
CA ARG A 344 -33.82 22.23 -32.96
C ARG A 344 -33.67 23.09 -31.69
N ASP A 345 -33.11 24.26 -31.93
CA ASP A 345 -33.46 25.59 -31.41
C ASP A 345 -33.39 25.88 -29.90
N CYS A 346 -32.30 26.55 -29.51
CA CYS A 346 -32.33 27.74 -28.67
C CYS A 346 -31.08 28.58 -29.00
N GLY A 347 -31.27 29.70 -29.70
CA GLY A 347 -30.22 30.66 -30.02
C GLY A 347 -30.04 31.69 -28.91
N CYS A 348 -28.78 32.07 -28.63
CA CYS A 348 -28.42 33.46 -28.33
C CYS A 348 -26.89 33.66 -28.43
N MET A 349 -26.51 34.54 -29.37
CA MET A 349 -25.32 35.42 -29.47
C MET A 349 -23.94 34.83 -29.13
N ILE A 350 -23.10 34.49 -30.12
CA ILE A 350 -22.16 35.36 -30.86
C ILE A 350 -21.22 36.17 -29.95
N GLY A 351 -19.98 35.68 -29.88
CA GLY A 351 -18.77 36.41 -29.47
C GLY A 351 -17.55 35.72 -30.09
N ILE A 352 -17.06 36.27 -31.20
CA ILE A 352 -15.90 35.79 -31.97
C ILE A 352 -14.68 36.64 -31.58
N TRP A 353 -13.51 36.01 -31.35
CA TRP A 353 -12.13 36.35 -31.84
C TRP A 353 -11.01 35.81 -30.90
N PRO A 354 -9.77 35.56 -31.37
CA PRO A 354 -9.40 34.31 -32.00
C PRO A 354 -8.15 33.64 -31.39
N SER A 355 -7.91 32.45 -31.92
CA SER A 355 -6.67 31.67 -31.92
C SER A 355 -5.39 32.45 -32.27
N SER A 356 -4.33 32.21 -31.49
CA SER A 356 -2.96 32.11 -32.02
C SER A 356 -2.08 31.25 -31.10
N ILE A 357 -1.86 30.01 -31.54
CA ILE A 357 -0.69 29.19 -31.21
C ILE A 357 0.47 29.68 -32.09
N ARG A 358 1.67 29.85 -31.51
CA ARG A 358 2.93 29.73 -32.23
C ARG A 358 3.98 29.08 -31.33
N LEU A 359 4.46 27.94 -31.86
CA LEU A 359 5.75 27.24 -31.70
C LEU A 359 6.27 26.93 -30.29
#